data_AF-A0A8X8WP65-F1
#
_entry.id   AF-A0A8X8WP65-F1
#
_cell.length_a   1.000
_cell.length_b   1.000
_cell.length_c   1.000
_cell.angle_alpha   90.00
_cell.angle_beta   90.00
_cell.angle_gamma   90.00
#
_symmetry.space_group_name_H-M   'P 1'
#
loop_
_entity.id
_entity.type
_entity.pdbx_description
1 polymer ?
#
loop_
_entity_poly.entity_id
_entity_poly.type
_entity_poly.pdbx_seq_one_letter_code
_entity_poly.pdbx_strand_id
1 'polypeptide(L)'
;MCPRDNIVCVIVDLILAKLIACATRECEYKIDALNVYLVLDVHKPLEFWTKIQALCSEINSDCGFALADVAIGLLMMKSSLFSEIHILDAKAMGETPKALLKIGLWHDPEVFDVILMVTEVSLLIDIMACTAKITNSVEVLTTKAKFKKPDPRLTAVIAH
;
A
#
# COMPACT_ATOMS: atom_id res chain seq x y z
N MET A 1 5.99 0.45 -31.13
CA MET A 1 7.28 0.82 -30.51
C MET A 1 7.50 2.30 -30.76
N CYS A 2 7.38 3.16 -29.74
CA CYS A 2 7.90 4.52 -29.87
C CYS A 2 9.43 4.46 -29.73
N PRO A 3 10.21 5.14 -30.60
CA PRO A 3 11.63 5.28 -30.41
C PRO A 3 11.89 5.89 -29.02
N ARG A 4 12.84 5.35 -28.26
CA ARG A 4 13.22 5.87 -26.93
C ARG A 4 13.66 7.35 -26.98
N ASP A 5 13.95 7.84 -28.18
CA ASP A 5 14.44 9.18 -28.46
C ASP A 5 13.32 10.16 -28.87
N ASN A 6 12.05 9.71 -28.89
CA ASN A 6 10.92 10.61 -29.08
C ASN A 6 10.75 11.46 -27.83
N ILE A 7 10.70 12.79 -27.98
CA ILE A 7 10.49 13.75 -26.89
C ILE A 7 9.27 13.42 -26.02
N VAL A 8 8.23 12.83 -26.62
CA VAL A 8 7.04 12.35 -25.91
C VAL A 8 7.37 11.22 -24.92
N CYS A 9 8.26 10.28 -25.28
CA CYS A 9 8.69 9.21 -24.37
C CYS A 9 9.49 9.76 -23.20
N VAL A 10 10.44 10.65 -23.46
CA VAL A 10 11.28 11.28 -22.41
C VAL A 10 10.42 12.06 -21.41
N ILE A 11 9.45 12.85 -21.90
CA ILE A 11 8.52 13.60 -21.05
C ILE A 11 7.70 12.65 -20.17
N VAL A 12 7.18 11.57 -20.75
CA VAL A 12 6.34 10.62 -20.02
C VAL A 12 7.14 9.85 -18.96
N ASP A 13 8.38 9.46 -19.25
CA ASP A 13 9.25 8.79 -18.29
C ASP A 13 9.64 9.73 -17.13
N LEU A 14 9.89 11.02 -17.42
CA LEU A 14 10.14 12.05 -16.40
C LEU A 14 8.91 12.27 -15.50
N ILE A 15 7.70 12.31 -16.09
CA ILE A 15 6.45 12.43 -15.34
C ILE A 15 6.24 11.22 -14.44
N LEU A 16 6.49 10.01 -14.93
CA LEU A 16 6.37 8.77 -14.14
C LEU A 16 7.36 8.74 -12.98
N ALA A 17 8.62 9.09 -13.21
CA ALA A 17 9.63 9.17 -12.16
C ALA A 17 9.25 10.18 -11.07
N LYS A 18 8.72 11.35 -11.48
CA LYS A 18 8.24 12.37 -10.54
C LYS A 18 7.01 11.90 -9.76
N LEU A 19 6.08 11.20 -10.42
CA LEU A 19 4.89 10.64 -9.78
C LEU A 19 5.25 9.61 -8.70
N ILE A 20 6.18 8.70 -9.01
CA ILE A 20 6.69 7.71 -8.04
C ILE A 20 7.30 8.42 -6.84
N ALA A 21 8.20 9.39 -7.06
CA ALA A 21 8.84 10.13 -5.98
C ALA A 21 7.83 10.88 -5.09
N CYS A 22 6.81 11.53 -5.69
CA CYS A 22 5.75 12.20 -4.93
C CYS A 22 4.92 11.21 -4.11
N ALA A 23 4.53 10.07 -4.70
CA ALA A 23 3.73 9.06 -4.02
C ALA A 23 4.52 8.37 -2.89
N THR A 24 5.81 8.09 -3.08
CA THR A 24 6.70 7.57 -2.03
C THR A 24 6.80 8.54 -0.87
N ARG A 25 6.98 9.84 -1.14
CA ARG A 25 7.04 10.86 -0.10
C ARG A 25 5.70 11.01 0.65
N GLU A 26 4.58 10.96 -0.06
CA GLU A 26 3.24 10.92 0.55
C GLU A 26 3.11 9.71 1.50
N CYS A 27 3.61 8.55 1.08
CA CYS A 27 3.62 7.33 1.87
C CYS A 27 4.49 7.43 3.12
N GLU A 28 5.70 7.95 2.98
CA GLU A 28 6.64 8.19 4.08
C GLU A 28 6.01 9.07 5.16
N TYR A 29 5.41 10.21 4.79
CA TYR A 29 4.74 11.09 5.76
C TYR A 29 3.58 10.42 6.49
N LYS A 30 2.81 9.56 5.80
CA LYS A 30 1.69 8.83 6.39
C LYS A 30 2.18 7.72 7.32
N ILE A 31 3.27 7.05 6.98
CA ILE A 31 3.93 6.04 7.83
C ILE A 31 4.51 6.71 9.08
N ASP A 32 5.18 7.85 8.95
CA ASP A 32 5.71 8.60 10.08
C ASP A 32 4.57 9.04 11.03
N ALA A 33 3.47 9.54 10.46
CA ALA A 33 2.29 9.87 11.23
C ALA A 33 1.73 8.64 11.96
N LEU A 34 1.56 7.51 11.28
CA LEU A 34 1.10 6.25 11.88
C LEU A 34 2.01 5.77 13.01
N ASN A 35 3.33 5.90 12.86
CA ASN A 35 4.30 5.44 13.84
C ASN A 35 4.15 6.16 15.19
N VAL A 36 3.74 7.43 15.19
CA VAL A 36 3.40 8.16 16.42
C VAL A 36 2.25 7.48 17.17
N TYR A 37 1.24 6.98 16.46
CA TYR A 37 0.08 6.30 17.06
C TYR A 37 0.42 4.90 17.57
N LEU A 38 1.37 4.20 16.93
CA LEU A 38 1.84 2.88 17.39
C LEU A 38 2.62 2.93 18.71
N VAL A 39 3.23 4.07 19.03
CA VAL A 39 4.01 4.28 20.26
C VAL A 39 3.12 4.68 21.45
N LEU A 40 1.90 5.17 21.19
CA LEU A 40 0.94 5.52 22.24
C LEU A 40 0.34 4.24 22.84
N ASP A 41 0.77 3.91 24.05
CA ASP A 41 0.25 2.77 24.82
C ASP A 41 -1.17 3.08 25.30
N VAL A 42 -2.15 2.67 24.51
CA VAL A 42 -3.56 2.88 24.81
C VAL A 42 -4.18 1.60 25.32
N HIS A 43 -4.83 1.69 26.47
CA HIS A 43 -5.60 0.62 27.10
C HIS A 43 -6.79 0.27 26.17
N LYS A 44 -6.66 -0.74 25.30
CA LYS A 44 -7.69 -1.11 24.30
C LYS A 44 -8.67 -2.16 24.89
N PRO A 45 -9.90 -1.82 25.32
CA PRO A 45 -10.69 -2.71 26.17
C PRO A 45 -11.79 -3.52 25.47
N LEU A 46 -11.88 -3.57 24.14
CA LEU A 46 -13.02 -4.24 23.47
C LEU A 46 -12.58 -5.21 22.36
N GLU A 47 -13.19 -6.40 22.35
CA GLU A 47 -13.00 -7.46 21.35
C GLU A 47 -13.19 -6.98 19.90
N PHE A 48 -14.07 -5.99 19.70
CA PHE A 48 -14.26 -5.29 18.42
C PHE A 48 -12.99 -4.57 17.94
N TRP A 49 -12.27 -3.90 18.85
CA TRP A 49 -11.03 -3.18 18.56
C TRP A 49 -9.90 -4.13 18.21
N THR A 50 -9.84 -5.28 18.87
CA THR A 50 -8.85 -6.32 18.61
C THR A 50 -8.98 -6.85 17.17
N LYS A 51 -10.21 -7.02 16.68
CA LYS A 51 -10.46 -7.47 15.30
C LYS A 51 -10.05 -6.42 14.27
N ILE A 52 -10.30 -5.14 14.54
CA ILE A 52 -9.87 -4.05 13.66
C ILE A 52 -8.34 -3.95 13.63
N GLN A 53 -7.70 -4.07 14.79
CA GLN A 53 -6.24 -4.03 14.88
C GLN A 53 -5.57 -5.21 14.16
N ALA A 54 -6.15 -6.40 14.23
CA ALA A 54 -5.68 -7.55 13.46
C ALA A 54 -5.72 -7.28 11.94
N LEU A 55 -6.84 -6.77 11.43
CA LEU A 55 -6.98 -6.36 10.02
C LEU A 55 -5.96 -5.27 9.63
N CYS A 56 -5.75 -4.30 10.52
CA CYS A 56 -4.78 -3.23 10.32
C CYS A 56 -3.33 -3.73 10.26
N SER A 57 -3.00 -4.71 11.10
CA SER A 57 -1.69 -5.37 11.09
C SER A 57 -1.44 -6.13 9.79
N GLU A 58 -2.46 -6.82 9.27
CA GLU A 58 -2.40 -7.55 8.00
C GLU A 58 -2.22 -6.58 6.82
N ILE A 59 -3.02 -5.51 6.78
CA ILE A 59 -2.90 -4.43 5.79
C ILE A 59 -1.49 -3.82 5.78
N ASN A 60 -0.92 -3.54 6.96
CA ASN A 60 0.45 -3.02 7.07
C ASN A 60 1.47 -3.98 6.48
N SER A 61 1.35 -5.26 6.81
CA SER A 61 2.23 -6.30 6.30
C SER A 61 2.16 -6.38 4.77
N ASP A 62 0.96 -6.39 4.21
CA ASP A 62 0.75 -6.47 2.77
C ASP A 62 1.26 -5.24 2.02
N CYS A 63 1.06 -4.04 2.58
CA CYS A 63 1.64 -2.82 2.03
C CYS A 63 3.18 -2.88 2.05
N GLY A 64 3.76 -3.35 3.16
CA GLY A 64 5.20 -3.52 3.30
C GLY A 64 5.77 -4.51 2.30
N PHE A 65 5.13 -5.68 2.15
CA PHE A 65 5.52 -6.69 1.16
C PHE A 65 5.39 -6.17 -0.27
N ALA A 66 4.30 -5.48 -0.62
CA ALA A 66 4.12 -4.89 -1.94
C ALA A 66 5.23 -3.89 -2.29
N LEU A 67 5.58 -3.00 -1.35
CA LEU A 67 6.65 -2.01 -1.56
C LEU A 67 8.04 -2.67 -1.64
N ALA A 68 8.31 -3.69 -0.83
CA ALA A 68 9.55 -4.45 -0.89
C ALA A 68 9.72 -5.16 -2.24
N ASP A 69 8.64 -5.77 -2.74
CA ASP A 69 8.60 -6.45 -4.03
C ASP A 69 8.88 -5.50 -5.19
N VAL A 70 8.26 -4.32 -5.14
CA VAL A 70 8.49 -3.23 -6.10
C VAL A 70 9.95 -2.78 -6.07
N ALA A 71 10.52 -2.59 -4.88
CA ALA A 71 11.92 -2.19 -4.74
C ALA A 71 12.89 -3.25 -5.29
N ILE A 72 12.66 -4.53 -4.98
CA ILE A 72 13.46 -5.65 -5.49
C ILE A 72 13.34 -5.74 -7.02
N GLY A 73 12.14 -5.61 -7.58
CA GLY A 73 11.91 -5.59 -9.03
C GLY A 73 12.70 -4.48 -9.73
N LEU A 74 12.64 -3.26 -9.17
CA LEU A 74 13.41 -2.12 -9.66
C LEU A 74 14.92 -2.38 -9.63
N LEU A 75 15.45 -2.89 -8.51
CA LEU A 75 16.87 -3.20 -8.35
C LEU A 75 17.34 -4.29 -9.32
N MET A 76 16.50 -5.31 -9.56
CA MET A 76 16.83 -6.43 -10.44
C MET A 76 16.53 -6.15 -11.92
N MET A 77 15.95 -5.00 -12.26
CA MET A 77 15.41 -4.69 -13.59
C MET A 77 14.44 -5.77 -14.10
N LYS A 78 13.62 -6.30 -13.18
CA LYS A 78 12.57 -7.29 -13.42
C LYS A 78 11.22 -6.68 -13.04
N SER A 79 10.16 -6.97 -13.78
CA SER A 79 8.82 -6.59 -13.28
C SER A 79 8.55 -7.32 -11.97
N SER A 80 7.92 -6.64 -11.02
CA SER A 80 7.51 -7.23 -9.74
C SER A 80 6.53 -8.39 -9.96
N LEU A 81 6.69 -9.45 -9.17
CA LEU A 81 5.91 -10.70 -9.30
C LEU A 81 4.57 -10.62 -8.58
N PHE A 82 4.57 -10.04 -7.38
CA PHE A 82 3.44 -10.17 -6.45
C PHE A 82 2.80 -8.82 -6.10
N SER A 83 3.35 -7.71 -6.62
CA SER A 83 2.92 -6.37 -6.20
C SER A 83 1.45 -6.06 -6.53
N GLU A 84 0.91 -6.60 -7.63
CA GLU A 84 -0.50 -6.45 -8.00
C GLU A 84 -1.44 -7.27 -7.10
N ILE A 85 -0.99 -8.47 -6.68
CA ILE A 85 -1.74 -9.37 -5.80
C ILE A 85 -1.85 -8.76 -4.41
N HIS A 86 -0.73 -8.36 -3.81
CA HIS A 86 -0.72 -7.72 -2.49
C HIS A 86 -1.54 -6.42 -2.46
N ILE A 87 -1.69 -5.69 -3.57
CA ILE A 87 -2.55 -4.50 -3.64
C ILE A 87 -4.01 -4.85 -3.72
N LEU A 88 -4.38 -5.87 -4.50
CA LEU A 88 -5.76 -6.33 -4.59
C LEU A 88 -6.23 -6.88 -3.24
N ASP A 89 -5.38 -7.65 -2.57
CA ASP A 89 -5.65 -8.20 -1.24
C ASP A 89 -5.74 -7.10 -0.19
N ALA A 90 -4.77 -6.18 -0.14
CA ALA A 90 -4.83 -5.01 0.72
C ALA A 90 -6.12 -4.21 0.47
N LYS A 91 -6.46 -3.90 -0.79
CA LYS A 91 -7.65 -3.12 -1.15
C LYS A 91 -8.95 -3.81 -0.74
N ALA A 92 -9.05 -5.12 -0.93
CA ALA A 92 -10.19 -5.91 -0.48
C ALA A 92 -10.31 -5.89 1.05
N MET A 93 -9.19 -6.01 1.75
CA MET A 93 -9.14 -5.96 3.21
C MET A 93 -9.51 -4.58 3.74
N GLY A 94 -9.08 -3.48 3.11
CA GLY A 94 -9.37 -2.11 3.57
C GLY A 94 -10.84 -1.68 3.52
N GLU A 95 -11.69 -2.37 2.76
CA GLU A 95 -13.14 -2.11 2.77
C GLU A 95 -13.80 -2.57 4.09
N THR A 96 -13.23 -3.59 4.75
CA THR A 96 -13.77 -4.11 6.01
C THR A 96 -13.58 -3.11 7.17
N PRO A 97 -12.37 -2.58 7.47
CA PRO A 97 -12.19 -1.53 8.45
C PRO A 97 -13.01 -0.26 8.14
N LYS A 98 -13.11 0.16 6.87
CA LYS A 98 -13.98 1.29 6.47
C LYS A 98 -15.44 1.06 6.82
N ALA A 99 -15.97 -0.13 6.56
CA ALA A 99 -17.35 -0.47 6.88
C ALA A 99 -17.56 -0.53 8.39
N LEU A 100 -16.62 -1.11 9.14
CA LEU A 100 -16.68 -1.20 10.60
C LEU A 100 -16.64 0.19 11.26
N LEU A 101 -15.85 1.12 10.75
CA LEU A 101 -15.84 2.53 11.19
C LEU A 101 -17.19 3.24 10.96
N LYS A 102 -17.90 2.92 9.88
CA LYS A 102 -19.20 3.53 9.54
C LYS A 102 -20.35 2.98 10.40
N ILE A 103 -20.27 1.73 10.83
CA ILE A 103 -21.34 1.05 11.56
C ILE A 103 -21.46 1.57 13.01
N GLY A 104 -20.44 2.25 13.53
CA GLY A 104 -20.56 3.03 14.76
C GLY A 104 -21.05 2.24 15.97
N LEU A 105 -20.52 1.02 16.19
CA LEU A 105 -20.80 0.24 17.39
C LEU A 105 -19.98 0.78 18.57
N TRP A 106 -20.33 1.98 19.04
CA TRP A 106 -19.69 2.63 20.20
C TRP A 106 -20.50 2.29 21.46
N HIS A 107 -20.30 1.11 22.03
CA HIS A 107 -20.73 0.86 23.41
C HIS A 107 -19.52 1.05 24.34
N ASP A 108 -19.50 2.22 24.98
CA ASP A 108 -18.68 2.59 26.14
C ASP A 108 -17.12 2.59 26.04
N PRO A 109 -16.49 3.04 24.94
CA PRO A 109 -15.08 3.44 24.94
C PRO A 109 -14.89 4.91 25.35
N GLU A 110 -13.77 5.24 26.01
CA GLU A 110 -13.39 6.65 26.20
C GLU A 110 -13.29 7.33 24.81
N VAL A 111 -13.86 8.53 24.68
CA VAL A 111 -13.90 9.28 23.40
C VAL A 111 -12.50 9.43 22.78
N PHE A 112 -11.45 9.46 23.61
CA PHE A 112 -10.06 9.52 23.19
C PHE A 112 -9.61 8.26 22.43
N ASP A 113 -9.94 7.06 22.94
CA ASP A 113 -9.57 5.77 22.32
C ASP A 113 -10.23 5.59 20.96
N VAL A 114 -11.48 6.09 20.84
CA VAL A 114 -12.21 6.12 19.58
C VAL A 114 -11.51 6.98 18.55
N ILE A 115 -11.16 8.21 18.91
CA ILE A 115 -10.49 9.14 18.00
C ILE A 115 -9.15 8.57 17.55
N LEU A 116 -8.39 7.98 18.47
CA LEU A 116 -7.09 7.40 18.16
C LEU A 116 -7.20 6.25 17.16
N MET A 117 -8.14 5.32 17.39
CA MET A 117 -8.34 4.20 16.46
C MET A 117 -8.82 4.68 15.10
N VAL A 118 -9.83 5.55 15.05
CA VAL A 118 -10.35 6.07 13.78
C VAL A 118 -9.24 6.73 12.98
N THR A 119 -8.34 7.44 13.65
CA THR A 119 -7.18 8.09 13.04
C THR A 119 -6.16 7.05 12.54
N GLU A 120 -5.83 6.05 13.35
CA GLU A 120 -4.95 4.92 12.98
C GLU A 120 -5.47 4.22 11.71
N VAL A 121 -6.75 3.84 11.68
CA VAL A 121 -7.37 3.17 10.53
C VAL A 121 -7.43 4.07 9.30
N SER A 122 -7.72 5.36 9.49
CA SER A 122 -7.75 6.33 8.38
C SER A 122 -6.37 6.48 7.75
N LEU A 123 -5.31 6.59 8.57
CA LEU A 123 -3.92 6.63 8.12
C LEU A 123 -3.54 5.36 7.35
N LEU A 124 -3.97 4.20 7.81
CA LEU A 124 -3.71 2.92 7.13
C LEU A 124 -4.35 2.85 5.75
N ILE A 125 -5.62 3.24 5.62
CA ILE A 125 -6.30 3.36 4.33
C ILE A 125 -5.53 4.30 3.39
N ASP A 126 -5.02 5.39 3.95
CA ASP A 126 -4.22 6.38 3.24
C ASP A 126 -2.86 5.83 2.78
N ILE A 127 -2.23 4.95 3.57
CA ILE A 127 -1.00 4.23 3.24
C ILE A 127 -1.27 3.21 2.12
N MET A 128 -2.36 2.46 2.21
CA MET A 128 -2.75 1.54 1.13
C MET A 128 -2.90 2.27 -0.21
N ALA A 129 -3.51 3.47 -0.19
CA ALA A 129 -3.70 4.26 -1.38
C ALA A 129 -2.37 4.75 -2.00
N CYS A 130 -1.38 5.15 -1.19
CA CYS A 130 -0.07 5.52 -1.73
C CYS A 130 0.70 4.29 -2.24
N THR A 131 0.66 3.16 -1.54
CA THR A 131 1.24 1.90 -2.01
C THR A 131 0.70 1.50 -3.37
N ALA A 132 -0.63 1.57 -3.56
CA ALA A 132 -1.25 1.30 -4.85
C ALA A 132 -0.79 2.24 -5.97
N LYS A 133 -0.70 3.56 -5.68
CA LYS A 133 -0.18 4.54 -6.64
C LYS A 133 1.26 4.26 -7.04
N ILE A 134 2.12 3.92 -6.09
CA ILE A 134 3.55 3.62 -6.32
C ILE A 134 3.67 2.42 -7.24
N THR A 135 3.03 1.30 -6.88
CA THR A 135 3.15 0.07 -7.64
C THR A 135 2.61 0.20 -9.06
N ASN A 136 1.45 0.82 -9.25
CA ASN A 136 0.90 1.05 -10.59
C ASN A 136 1.85 1.91 -11.44
N SER A 137 2.44 2.95 -10.85
CA SER A 137 3.39 3.82 -11.54
C SER A 137 4.68 3.08 -11.92
N VAL A 138 5.17 2.22 -11.03
CA VAL A 138 6.34 1.37 -11.30
C VAL A 138 6.02 0.33 -12.37
N GLU A 139 4.86 -0.31 -12.35
CA GLU A 139 4.46 -1.28 -13.37
C GLU A 139 4.46 -0.64 -14.77
N VAL A 140 3.87 0.55 -14.91
CA VAL A 140 3.89 1.31 -16.16
C VAL A 140 5.32 1.62 -16.60
N LEU A 141 6.19 2.02 -15.66
CA LEU A 141 7.60 2.31 -15.94
C LEU A 141 8.36 1.06 -16.39
N THR A 142 8.27 -0.05 -15.66
CA THR A 142 8.97 -1.30 -15.98
C THR A 142 8.54 -1.89 -17.32
N THR A 143 7.24 -1.77 -17.65
CA THR A 143 6.70 -2.18 -18.95
C THR A 143 7.32 -1.37 -20.09
N LYS A 144 7.41 -0.04 -19.94
CA LYS A 144 8.03 0.84 -20.95
C LYS A 144 9.53 0.61 -21.08
N ALA A 145 10.20 0.41 -19.95
CA ALA A 145 11.62 0.11 -19.89
C ALA A 145 11.95 -1.33 -20.35
N LYS A 146 10.94 -2.16 -20.63
CA LYS A 146 11.06 -3.56 -21.06
C LYS A 146 11.85 -4.41 -20.07
N PHE A 147 11.54 -4.25 -18.79
CA PHE A 147 12.11 -5.09 -17.74
C PHE A 147 11.80 -6.56 -18.03
N LYS A 148 12.68 -7.45 -17.56
CA LYS A 148 12.47 -8.88 -17.74
C LYS A 148 11.23 -9.29 -16.96
N LYS A 149 10.30 -9.97 -17.64
CA LYS A 149 9.14 -10.53 -16.98
C LYS A 149 9.57 -11.66 -16.02
N PRO A 150 8.79 -11.90 -14.97
CA PRO A 150 9.04 -13.03 -14.09
C PRO A 150 8.93 -14.38 -14.79
N ASP A 151 9.54 -15.41 -14.19
CA ASP A 151 9.42 -16.79 -14.69
C ASP A 151 7.93 -17.22 -14.64
N PRO A 152 7.34 -17.67 -15.77
CA PRO A 152 5.96 -18.14 -15.83
C PRO A 152 5.62 -19.23 -14.81
N ARG A 153 6.60 -20.04 -14.41
CA ARG A 153 6.42 -21.11 -13.42
C ARG A 153 6.24 -20.57 -12.01
N LEU A 154 6.83 -19.42 -11.71
CA LEU A 154 6.68 -18.76 -10.41
C LEU A 154 5.33 -18.05 -10.32
N THR A 155 4.81 -17.51 -11.44
CA THR A 155 3.46 -16.91 -11.50
C THR A 155 2.32 -17.93 -11.40
N ALA A 156 2.52 -19.17 -11.86
CA ALA A 156 1.48 -20.21 -11.86
C ALA A 156 1.22 -20.83 -10.47
N VAL A 157 2.20 -20.78 -9.56
CA VAL A 157 2.07 -21.28 -8.17
C VAL A 157 1.16 -20.37 -7.32
N ILE A 158 0.91 -19.15 -7.78
CA ILE A 158 0.19 -18.10 -7.03
C ILE A 158 -1.29 -18.01 -7.45
N ALA A 159 -1.67 -18.66 -8.57
CA ALA A 159 -3.03 -18.66 -9.07
C ALA A 159 -3.94 -19.72 -8.40
N HIS A 160 -3.46 -20.39 -7.35
CA HIS A 160 -4.14 -21.43 -6.58
C HIS A 160 -3.98 -21.16 -5.08
#